data_AF-A0A2R6J398-F1
#
_entry.id   AF-A0A2R6J398-F1
#
_cell.length_a   1.000
_cell.length_b   1.000
_cell.length_c   1.000
_cell.angle_alpha   90.00
_cell.angle_beta   90.00
_cell.angle_gamma   90.00
#
_symmetry.space_group_name_H-M   'P 1'
#
loop_
_entity.id
_entity.type
_entity.pdbx_description
1 polymer ?
#
loop_
_entity_poly.entity_id
_entity_poly.type
_entity_poly.pdbx_seq_one_letter_code
_entity_poly.pdbx_strand_id
1 'polypeptide(L)' 'RYAREEETVVVPGKVLGSGVLEKPVTVAAVDFSGTAETKIDQVGESIALEECIEQNPEGSDVRVIR' A
#
# COMPACT_ATOMS: atom_id res chain seq x y z
N ARG A 1 -7.41 5.80 -6.58
CA ARG A 1 -8.79 5.75 -7.16
C ARG A 1 -9.72 4.77 -6.44
N TYR A 2 -9.29 3.54 -6.15
CA TYR A 2 -10.16 2.49 -5.60
C TYR A 2 -10.27 2.46 -4.07
N ALA A 3 -9.37 3.18 -3.38
CA ALA A 3 -9.31 3.16 -1.92
C ALA A 3 -10.10 4.24 -1.20
N ARG A 4 -10.63 3.86 -0.04
CA ARG A 4 -11.08 4.81 0.99
C ARG A 4 -9.84 5.34 1.70
N GLU A 5 -9.98 6.53 2.28
CA GLU A 5 -8.92 7.11 3.11
C GLU A 5 -8.70 6.20 4.33
N GLU A 6 -7.46 6.14 4.80
CA GLU A 6 -7.05 5.36 5.99
C GLU A 6 -7.27 3.84 5.85
N GLU A 7 -7.52 3.34 4.64
CA GLU A 7 -7.67 1.91 4.35
C GLU A 7 -6.35 1.28 3.93
N THR A 8 -6.08 0.06 4.38
CA THR A 8 -4.91 -0.70 3.95
C THR A 8 -5.14 -1.35 2.58
N VAL A 9 -4.28 -1.02 1.63
CA VAL A 9 -4.25 -1.64 0.30
C VAL A 9 -3.15 -2.68 0.25
N VAL A 10 -3.51 -3.92 -0.06
CA VAL A 10 -2.55 -5.02 -0.22
C VAL A 10 -2.32 -5.29 -1.71
N VAL A 11 -1.06 -5.31 -2.12
CA VAL A 11 -0.63 -5.68 -3.48
C VAL A 11 0.24 -6.94 -3.40
N PRO A 12 -0.23 -8.09 -3.91
CA PRO A 12 0.53 -9.35 -3.89
C PRO A 12 1.59 -9.37 -5.00
N GLY A 13 2.50 -8.41 -4.97
CA GLY A 13 3.53 -8.21 -5.99
C GLY A 13 4.29 -6.91 -5.78
N LYS A 14 4.85 -6.39 -6.88
CA LYS A 14 5.64 -5.16 -6.87
C LYS A 14 4.80 -3.95 -7.28
N VAL A 15 4.90 -2.85 -6.51
CA VAL A 15 4.27 -1.57 -6.84
C VAL A 15 5.23 -0.69 -7.64
N LEU A 16 4.73 -0.11 -8.74
CA LEU A 16 5.51 0.74 -9.64
C LEU A 16 5.04 2.21 -9.59
N GLY A 17 5.97 3.15 -9.74
CA GLY A 17 5.74 4.58 -9.53
C GLY A 17 5.02 5.33 -10.66
N SER A 18 4.12 4.69 -11.39
CA SER A 18 3.32 5.36 -12.43
C SER A 18 2.07 6.02 -11.85
N GLY A 19 1.70 7.21 -12.35
CA GLY A 19 0.50 7.92 -11.91
C GLY A 19 0.72 8.79 -10.66
N VAL A 20 -0.41 9.18 -10.05
CA VAL A 20 -0.49 10.07 -8.89
C VAL A 20 -1.34 9.40 -7.80
N LEU A 21 -0.85 9.45 -6.56
CA LEU A 21 -1.60 9.06 -5.37
C LEU A 21 -2.07 10.33 -4.67
N GLU A 22 -3.39 10.45 -4.46
CA GLU A 22 -4.01 11.65 -3.86
C GLU A 22 -4.65 11.36 -2.51
N LYS A 23 -4.84 10.08 -2.17
CA LYS A 23 -5.51 9.65 -0.94
C LYS A 23 -4.49 9.12 0.04
N PRO A 24 -4.57 9.50 1.33
CA PRO A 24 -3.75 8.92 2.38
C PRO A 24 -4.21 7.49 2.62
N VAL A 25 -3.38 6.53 2.21
CA VAL A 25 -3.60 5.09 2.38
C VAL A 25 -2.30 4.43 2.78
N THR A 26 -2.40 3.35 3.55
CA THR A 26 -1.27 2.45 3.78
C THR A 26 -1.24 1.42 2.64
N VAL A 27 -0.10 1.28 1.98
CA VAL A 27 0.11 0.30 0.91
C VAL A 27 1.08 -0.76 1.40
N ALA A 28 0.60 -1.99 1.49
CA ALA A 28 1.41 -3.17 1.80
C ALA A 28 1.71 -3.94 0.51
N ALA A 29 2.98 -4.21 0.23
CA ALA A 29 3.38 -4.96 -0.96
C ALA A 29 4.60 -5.85 -0.71
N VAL A 30 4.82 -6.80 -1.62
CA VAL A 30 6.03 -7.65 -1.60
C VAL A 30 7.27 -6.83 -1.87
N ASP A 31 7.16 -5.83 -2.74
CA ASP A 31 8.26 -4.94 -3.10
C ASP A 31 7.74 -3.62 -3.69
N PHE A 32 8.58 -2.60 -3.66
CA PHE A 32 8.31 -1.30 -4.26
C PHE A 32 9.44 -0.91 -5.22
N SER A 33 9.09 -0.21 -6.30
CA SER A 33 10.12 0.62 -6.96
C SER A 33 10.40 1.84 -6.08
N GLY A 34 11.64 2.34 -6.03
CA GLY A 34 11.96 3.51 -5.20
C GLY A 34 11.10 4.74 -5.54
N THR A 35 10.73 4.92 -6.81
CA THR A 35 9.79 5.98 -7.21
C THR A 35 8.36 5.75 -6.71
N ALA A 36 7.93 4.50 -6.55
CA ALA A 36 6.63 4.19 -5.97
C ALA A 36 6.61 4.52 -4.48
N GLU A 37 7.60 4.01 -3.74
CA GLU A 37 7.79 4.25 -2.30
C GLU A 37 7.80 5.76 -2.01
N THR A 38 8.65 6.51 -2.71
CA THR A 38 8.73 7.99 -2.59
C THR A 38 7.38 8.68 -2.83
N LYS A 39 6.59 8.21 -3.81
CA LYS A 39 5.28 8.80 -4.11
C LYS A 39 4.20 8.43 -3.10
N ILE A 40 4.29 7.23 -2.53
CA ILE A 40 3.37 6.77 -1.50
C ILE A 40 3.64 7.56 -0.23
N ASP A 41 4.89 7.62 0.23
CA ASP A 41 5.28 8.27 1.49
C ASP A 41 5.08 9.80 1.50
N GLN A 42 4.84 10.41 0.34
CA GLN A 42 4.47 11.83 0.24
C GLN A 42 3.06 12.11 0.77
N VAL A 43 2.17 11.12 0.76
CA VAL A 43 0.74 11.31 1.07
C VAL A 43 0.17 10.22 1.98
N GLY A 44 0.84 9.07 2.10
CA GLY A 44 0.43 7.91 2.88
C GLY A 44 1.65 7.17 3.38
N GLU A 45 1.56 5.84 3.46
CA GLU A 45 2.61 5.00 4.03
C GLU A 45 2.82 3.75 3.19
N SER A 46 4.08 3.41 2.91
CA SER A 46 4.46 2.13 2.32
C SER A 46 5.03 1.21 3.40
N ILE A 47 4.50 -0.02 3.47
CA ILE A 47 4.97 -1.05 4.41
C ILE A 47 5.24 -2.36 3.70
N ALA A 48 6.13 -3.17 4.27
CA ALA A 48 6.35 -4.53 3.80
C ALA A 48 5.09 -5.38 4.01
N LEU A 49 4.84 -6.34 3.10
CA LEU A 49 3.70 -7.25 3.23
C LEU A 49 3.80 -8.09 4.51
N GLU A 50 5.00 -8.49 4.90
CA GLU A 50 5.29 -9.23 6.13
C GLU A 50 4.88 -8.42 7.35
N GLU A 51 5.24 -7.13 7.39
CA GLU A 51 4.86 -6.22 8.48
C GLU A 51 3.34 -6.04 8.55
N CYS A 52 2.66 -5.92 7.41
CA CYS A 52 1.19 -5.87 7.38
C CYS A 52 0.55 -7.12 7.98
N ILE A 53 1.13 -8.31 7.74
CA ILE A 53 0.63 -9.58 8.30
C ILE A 53 0.87 -9.64 9.81
N GLU A 54 2.03 -9.14 10.28
CA GLU A 54 2.34 -9.09 11.71
C GLU A 54 1.41 -8.12 12.47
N GLN A 55 1.09 -6.96 11.88
CA GLN A 55 0.22 -5.95 12.49
C GLN A 55 -1.28 -6.27 12.36
N ASN A 56 -1.70 -6.94 11.28
CA ASN A 56 -3.09 -7.30 11.02
C ASN A 56 -3.21 -8.76 10.53
N PRO A 57 -3.00 -9.75 11.43
CA PRO A 57 -2.99 -11.16 11.06
C PRO A 57 -4.36 -11.70 10.63
N GLU A 58 -5.46 -11.06 11.06
CA GLU A 58 -6.82 -11.42 10.65
C GLU A 58 -7.18 -10.87 9.26
N GLY A 59 -6.41 -9.89 8.75
CA GLY A 59 -6.66 -9.26 7.46
C GLY A 59 -8.00 -8.51 7.41
N SER A 60 -8.45 -7.95 8.53
CA SER A 60 -9.68 -7.15 8.59
C SER A 60 -9.48 -5.79 7.92
N ASP A 61 -10.52 -5.28 7.26
CA ASP A 61 -10.53 -3.97 6.58
C ASP A 61 -9.38 -3.72 5.57
N VAL A 62 -8.89 -4.79 4.93
CA VAL A 62 -7.93 -4.70 3.83
C VAL A 62 -8.62 -4.77 2.47
N ARG A 63 -8.05 -4.09 1.46
CA ARG A 63 -8.41 -4.31 0.05
C ARG A 63 -7.22 -4.79 -0.75
N VAL A 64 -7.40 -5.96 -1.36
CA VAL A 64 -6.45 -6.51 -2.32
C VAL A 64 -6.64 -5.86 -3.70
N ILE A 65 -5.55 -5.37 -4.29
CA ILE A 65 -5.53 -4.78 -5.64
C ILE A 65 -4.52 -5.53 -6.52
N ARG A 66 -4.88 -5.67 -7.79
CA ARG A 66 -4.09 -6.26 -8.87
C ARG A 66 -4.01 -5.29 -10.05
#